data_AF-E7S0Q4-F1
#
_entry.id   AF-E7S0Q4-F1
#
_cell.length_a   1.000
_cell.length_b   1.000
_cell.length_c   1.000
_cell.angle_alpha   90.00
_cell.angle_beta   90.00
_cell.angle_gamma   90.00
#
_symmetry.space_group_name_H-M   'P 1'
#
loop_
_entity.id
_entity.type
_entity.pdbx_description
1 polymer ?
#
loop_
_entity_poly.entity_id
_entity_poly.type
_entity_poly.pdbx_seq_one_letter_code
_entity_poly.pdbx_strand_id
1 'polypeptide(L)'
;MKYEAPDNRKCLRVTRLISEAQDQDDALTLAERLRVRLHLLLCADCRHFKHNTEALHQIMKRYADINEDGQEAGSDAAPEDAGDAPRKPAP
;
A
#
# COMPACT_ATOMS: atom_id res chain seq x y z
N MET A 1 27.96 -6.27 14.63
CA MET A 1 26.55 -6.54 14.33
C MET A 1 26.43 -6.76 12.84
N LYS A 2 25.99 -7.94 12.39
CA LYS A 2 25.75 -8.21 10.97
C LYS A 2 24.37 -7.66 10.62
N TYR A 3 24.31 -6.59 9.84
CA TYR A 3 23.04 -6.12 9.27
C TYR A 3 22.74 -7.03 8.08
N GLU A 4 22.14 -8.19 8.35
CA GLU A 4 21.64 -9.07 7.30
C GLU A 4 20.44 -8.37 6.66
N ALA A 5 20.68 -7.68 5.54
CA ALA A 5 19.61 -7.03 4.79
C ALA A 5 18.59 -8.11 4.37
N PRO A 6 17.33 -8.03 4.84
CA PRO A 6 16.31 -8.99 4.46
C PRO A 6 16.12 -8.95 2.94
N ASP A 7 15.97 -10.13 2.33
CA ASP A 7 15.89 -10.35 0.89
C ASP A 7 14.83 -9.43 0.23
N ASN A 8 15.29 -8.29 -0.30
CA ASN A 8 14.47 -7.20 -0.82
C ASN A 8 13.59 -7.64 -2.00
N ARG A 9 14.00 -8.67 -2.75
CA ARG A 9 13.28 -9.17 -3.93
C ARG A 9 11.95 -9.83 -3.54
N LYS A 10 11.89 -10.48 -2.37
CA LYS A 10 10.64 -11.08 -1.88
C LYS A 10 9.66 -10.01 -1.40
N CYS A 11 10.17 -8.97 -0.72
CA CYS A 11 9.36 -7.82 -0.31
C CYS A 11 8.78 -7.09 -1.53
N LEU A 12 9.59 -6.79 -2.55
CA LEU A 12 9.13 -6.14 -3.79
C LEU A 12 8.04 -6.93 -4.51
N ARG A 13 8.14 -8.26 -4.53
CA ARG A 13 7.11 -9.11 -5.12
C ARG A 13 5.81 -9.05 -4.32
N VAL A 14 5.91 -9.01 -3.00
CA VAL A 14 4.75 -8.96 -2.11
C VAL A 14 4.07 -7.61 -2.18
N THR A 15 4.82 -6.50 -2.18
CA THR A 15 4.24 -5.15 -2.34
C THR A 15 3.52 -5.01 -3.67
N ARG A 16 4.10 -5.56 -4.75
CA ARG A 16 3.44 -5.62 -6.06
C ARG A 16 2.13 -6.40 -6.02
N LEU A 17 2.12 -7.61 -5.46
CA LEU A 17 0.90 -8.41 -5.30
C LEU A 17 -0.15 -7.72 -4.43
N ILE A 18 0.28 -6.96 -3.42
CA ILE A 18 -0.63 -6.17 -2.56
C ILE A 18 -1.30 -5.05 -3.37
N SER A 19 -0.56 -4.34 -4.23
CA SER A 19 -1.13 -3.32 -5.11
C SER A 19 -2.05 -3.92 -6.16
N GLU A 20 -1.63 -5.00 -6.83
CA GLU A 20 -2.45 -5.72 -7.82
C GLU A 20 -3.76 -6.24 -7.21
N ALA A 21 -3.72 -6.70 -5.95
CA ALA A 21 -4.91 -7.14 -5.22
C ALA A 21 -5.90 -6.00 -4.89
N GLN A 22 -5.45 -4.74 -4.86
CA GLN A 22 -6.30 -3.58 -4.58
C GLN A 22 -6.93 -3.02 -5.85
N ASP A 23 -6.19 -3.02 -6.96
CA ASP A 23 -6.70 -2.54 -8.25
C ASP A 23 -7.65 -3.55 -8.91
N GLN A 24 -7.44 -4.84 -8.64
CA GLN A 24 -8.19 -5.94 -9.23
C GLN A 24 -8.52 -6.96 -8.13
N ASP A 25 -9.44 -6.61 -7.23
CA ASP A 25 -9.87 -7.44 -6.09
C ASP A 25 -10.16 -8.93 -6.46
N ASP A 26 -10.44 -9.22 -7.73
CA ASP A 26 -10.70 -10.56 -8.29
C ASP A 26 -9.50 -11.27 -8.97
N ALA A 27 -8.37 -10.59 -9.20
CA ALA A 27 -7.26 -11.13 -10.00
C ALA A 27 -6.24 -11.97 -9.21
N LEU A 28 -6.28 -11.96 -7.88
CA LEU A 28 -5.29 -12.69 -7.09
C LEU A 28 -5.71 -14.15 -6.85
N THR A 29 -4.86 -15.09 -7.25
CA THR A 29 -5.11 -16.50 -6.95
C THR A 29 -5.06 -16.77 -5.44
N LEU A 30 -5.81 -17.78 -4.96
CA LEU A 30 -5.80 -18.17 -3.54
C LEU A 30 -4.38 -18.49 -3.03
N ALA A 31 -3.53 -19.04 -3.90
CA ALA A 31 -2.14 -19.36 -3.60
C ALA A 31 -1.29 -18.10 -3.36
N GLU A 32 -1.48 -17.05 -4.17
CA GLU A 32 -0.79 -15.77 -4.01
C GLU A 32 -1.24 -15.05 -2.75
N ARG A 33 -2.54 -15.08 -2.46
CA ARG A 33 -3.11 -14.51 -1.23
C ARG A 33 -2.51 -15.17 0.02
N LEU A 34 -2.35 -16.49 0.00
CA LEU A 34 -1.69 -17.22 1.08
C LEU A 34 -0.21 -16.84 1.21
N ARG A 35 0.51 -16.74 0.09
CA ARG A 35 1.92 -16.34 0.07
C ARG A 35 2.13 -14.94 0.66
N VAL A 36 1.29 -13.98 0.29
CA VAL A 36 1.31 -12.63 0.87
C VAL A 36 1.06 -12.69 2.37
N ARG A 37 0.01 -13.38 2.82
CA ARG A 37 -0.29 -13.53 4.27
C ARG A 37 0.88 -14.11 5.05
N LEU A 38 1.50 -15.18 4.56
CA LEU A 38 2.68 -15.79 5.19
C LEU A 38 3.86 -14.83 5.26
N HIS A 39 4.10 -14.05 4.21
CA HIS A 39 5.18 -13.05 4.21
C HIS A 39 4.92 -11.93 5.22
N LEU A 40 3.68 -11.45 5.34
CA LEU A 40 3.31 -10.40 6.30
C LEU A 40 3.51 -10.86 7.76
N LEU A 41 3.37 -12.16 8.04
CA LEU A 41 3.68 -12.72 9.36
C LEU A 41 5.16 -12.58 9.75
N LEU A 42 6.05 -12.60 8.75
CA LEU A 42 7.50 -12.59 8.94
C LEU A 42 8.12 -11.20 8.74
N CYS A 43 7.48 -10.33 7.96
CA CYS A 43 7.99 -9.01 7.59
C CYS A 43 7.04 -7.90 8.05
N ALA A 44 7.47 -7.15 9.07
CA ALA A 44 6.73 -5.99 9.58
C ALA A 44 6.64 -4.86 8.55
N ASP A 45 7.67 -4.64 7.73
CA ASP A 45 7.69 -3.58 6.73
C ASP A 45 6.60 -3.77 5.68
N CYS A 46 6.46 -4.98 5.15
CA CYS A 46 5.39 -5.31 4.21
C CYS A 46 4.00 -5.20 4.85
N ARG A 47 3.90 -5.41 6.17
CA ARG A 47 2.64 -5.23 6.92
C ARG A 47 2.25 -3.76 7.04
N HIS A 48 3.20 -2.88 7.35
CA HIS A 48 2.96 -1.45 7.37
C HIS A 48 2.60 -0.94 5.97
N PHE A 49 3.31 -1.41 4.93
CA PHE A 49 2.99 -1.08 3.56
C PHE A 49 1.54 -1.45 3.21
N LYS A 50 1.11 -2.70 3.48
CA LYS A 50 -0.28 -3.12 3.25
C LYS A 50 -1.29 -2.17 3.90
N HIS A 51 -1.09 -1.87 5.19
CA HIS A 51 -2.01 -1.03 5.94
C HIS A 51 -2.10 0.39 5.38
N ASN A 52 -0.95 0.98 5.01
CA ASN A 52 -0.90 2.32 4.44
C ASN A 52 -1.63 2.39 3.09
N THR A 53 -1.37 1.44 2.20
CA THR A 53 -2.01 1.42 0.88
C THR A 53 -3.52 1.15 0.99
N GLU A 54 -3.93 0.25 1.89
CA GLU A 54 -5.35 -0.06 2.13
C GLU A 54 -6.13 1.13 2.72
N ALA A 55 -5.49 1.93 3.56
CA ALA A 55 -6.09 3.17 4.08
C ALA A 55 -6.30 4.20 2.96
N LEU A 56 -5.27 4.41 2.12
CA LEU A 56 -5.37 5.30 0.96
C LEU A 56 -6.47 4.85 0.00
N HIS A 57 -6.54 3.55 -0.31
CA HIS A 57 -7.54 3.00 -1.21
C HIS A 57 -8.97 3.18 -0.67
N GLN A 58 -9.19 2.99 0.64
CA GLN A 58 -10.48 3.26 1.26
C GLN A 58 -10.89 4.72 1.20
N ILE A 59 -9.95 5.66 1.39
CA ILE A 59 -10.22 7.09 1.28
C ILE A 59 -10.63 7.43 -0.16
N MET A 60 -9.86 6.95 -1.15
CA MET A 60 -10.16 7.17 -2.56
C MET A 60 -11.52 6.57 -2.97
N LYS A 61 -11.82 5.36 -2.50
CA LYS A 61 -13.11 4.71 -2.77
C LYS A 61 -14.27 5.51 -2.18
N ARG A 62 -14.16 5.95 -0.92
CA ARG A 62 -15.17 6.81 -0.30
C ARG A 62 -15.34 8.13 -1.05
N TYR A 63 -14.23 8.68 -1.57
CA TYR A 63 -14.27 9.89 -2.39
C TYR A 63 -14.97 9.63 -3.74
N ALA A 64 -14.78 8.47 -4.36
CA ALA A 64 -15.51 8.10 -5.57
C ALA A 64 -17.02 7.91 -5.29
N ASP A 65 -17.36 7.19 -4.22
CA ASP A 65 -18.75 6.90 -3.85
C ASP A 65 -19.54 8.18 -3.53
N ILE A 66 -18.95 9.18 -2.85
CA ILE A 66 -19.63 10.48 -2.59
C ILE A 66 -19.91 11.30 -3.85
N ASN A 67 -19.19 11.07 -4.96
CA ASN A 67 -19.40 11.80 -6.21
C ASN A 67 -20.62 11.26 -6.99
N GLU A 68 -21.10 10.06 -6.69
CA GLU A 68 -22.25 9.44 -7.39
C GLU A 68 -23.61 9.86 -6.79
N ASP A 69 -23.66 10.27 -5.52
CA ASP A 69 -24.91 10.60 -4.79
C ASP A 69 -25.18 12.12 -4.60
N GLY A 70 -24.51 13.00 -5.35
CA GLY A 70 -24.89 14.41 -5.46
C GLY A 70 -24.31 15.34 -4.39
N GLN A 71 -23.00 15.59 -4.46
CA GLN A 71 -22.38 16.80 -3.90
C GLN A 71 -21.44 17.38 -4.95
N GLU A 72 -21.62 18.66 -5.29
CA GLU A 72 -20.82 19.36 -6.28
C GLU A 72 -19.32 19.26 -5.95
N ALA A 73 -18.58 18.69 -6.90
CA ALA A 73 -17.13 18.72 -6.94
C ALA A 73 -16.67 20.18 -7.03
N GLY A 74 -16.23 20.72 -5.90
CA GLY A 74 -15.70 22.08 -5.84
C GLY A 74 -15.25 22.48 -4.44
N SER A 75 -14.09 21.99 -4.01
CA SER A 75 -13.01 22.81 -3.43
C SER A 75 -11.86 21.95 -2.88
N ASP A 76 -10.73 22.06 -3.55
CA ASP A 76 -9.38 22.16 -2.96
C ASP A 76 -8.96 21.19 -1.86
N ALA A 77 -8.38 20.07 -2.28
CA ALA A 77 -7.21 19.50 -1.61
C ALA A 77 -6.43 18.61 -2.59
N ALA A 78 -5.70 19.24 -3.51
CA ALA A 78 -4.37 18.69 -3.77
C ALA A 78 -3.63 18.75 -2.42
N PRO A 79 -3.11 17.66 -1.87
CA PRO A 79 -2.05 17.79 -0.90
C PRO A 79 -0.83 18.28 -1.69
N GLU A 80 -0.75 19.59 -1.88
CA GLU A 80 0.53 20.22 -2.13
C GLU A 80 1.39 20.03 -0.87
N ASP A 81 2.61 19.53 -1.09
CA ASP A 81 3.69 19.45 -0.12
C ASP A 81 3.58 18.35 0.97
N ALA A 82 3.95 17.13 0.58
CA ALA A 82 4.79 16.32 1.46
C ALA A 82 6.22 16.46 0.94
N GLY A 83 6.93 17.47 1.46
CA GLY A 83 8.33 17.71 1.14
C GLY A 83 9.15 16.43 1.08
N ASP A 84 9.98 16.35 0.04
CA ASP A 84 11.11 15.42 -0.05
C ASP A 84 12.06 15.71 1.11
N ALA A 85 11.77 15.13 2.28
CA ALA A 85 12.73 15.01 3.35
C ALA A 85 13.71 13.91 2.94
N PRO A 86 15.02 14.19 2.83
CA PRO A 86 16.00 13.17 2.57
C PRO A 86 15.86 12.09 3.65
N ARG A 87 15.47 10.87 3.23
CA ARG A 87 15.54 9.69 4.10
C ARG A 87 17.01 9.50 4.45
N LYS A 88 17.44 10.03 5.59
CA LYS A 88 18.75 9.75 6.14
C LYS A 88 18.86 8.24 6.30
N PRO A 89 19.88 7.57 5.75
CA PRO A 89 20.11 6.18 6.07
C PRO A 89 20.34 6.07 7.59
N ALA A 90 19.61 5.15 8.23
CA ALA A 90 19.81 4.77 9.62
C ALA A 90 21.24 4.22 9.83
N PRO A 91 21.82 4.37 11.03
CA PRO A 91 23.26 4.18 11.29
C PRO A 91 23.77 2.76 11.02
#